data_AF-A0A428HEP9-F1
#
_entry.id   AF-A0A428HEP9-F1
#
_cell.length_a   1.000
_cell.length_b   1.000
_cell.length_c   1.000
_cell.angle_alpha   90.00
_cell.angle_beta   90.00
_cell.angle_gamma   90.00
#
_symmetry.space_group_name_H-M   'P 1'
#
loop_
_entity.id
_entity.type
_entity.pdbx_description
1 polymer ?
#
loop_
_entity_poly.entity_id
_entity_poly.type
_entity_poly.pdbx_seq_one_letter_code
_entity_poly.pdbx_strand_id
1 'polypeptide(L)'
;MKRFITVCILVSAGLNIWQMDRIRDLEEKRPMVVYKADNAGAEIFGKVLEKGRHGKLYTLTIRDYGVFVVTKEQYEKIRLGDEVML
;
A
#
# COMPACT_ATOMS: atom_id res chain seq x y z
N MET A 1 -5.55 13.30 -49.45
CA MET A 1 -5.92 12.28 -48.44
C MET A 1 -4.73 11.68 -47.69
N LYS A 2 -3.69 11.12 -48.33
CA LYS A 2 -2.55 10.48 -47.62
C LYS A 2 -1.87 11.35 -46.56
N ARG A 3 -1.58 12.63 -46.84
CA ARG A 3 -0.95 13.55 -45.87
C ARG A 3 -1.79 13.80 -44.63
N PHE A 4 -3.12 13.80 -44.76
CA PHE A 4 -4.04 14.02 -43.64
C PHE A 4 -4.06 12.81 -42.70
N ILE A 5 -4.09 11.60 -43.27
CA ILE A 5 -4.03 10.34 -42.52
C ILE A 5 -2.72 10.25 -41.74
N THR A 6 -1.59 10.61 -42.35
CA THR A 6 -0.28 10.63 -41.65
C THR A 6 -0.28 11.59 -40.47
N VAL A 7 -0.84 12.80 -40.63
CA VAL A 7 -0.94 13.77 -39.53
C VAL A 7 -1.84 13.25 -38.40
N CYS A 8 -2.98 12.64 -38.72
CA CYS A 8 -3.85 12.04 -37.71
C CYS A 8 -3.14 10.92 -36.93
N ILE A 9 -2.40 10.03 -37.62
CA ILE A 9 -1.64 8.96 -36.96
C ILE A 9 -0.58 9.53 -36.01
N LEU A 10 0.16 10.56 -36.44
CA LEU A 10 1.19 11.19 -35.60
C LEU A 10 0.59 11.88 -34.37
N VAL A 11 -0.53 12.59 -34.54
CA VAL A 11 -1.25 13.23 -33.43
C VAL A 11 -1.79 12.19 -32.45
N SER A 12 -2.41 11.11 -32.94
CA SER A 12 -2.91 10.04 -32.08
C SER A 12 -1.79 9.32 -31.35
N ALA A 13 -0.65 9.06 -32.00
CA ALA A 13 0.51 8.46 -31.35
C ALA A 13 1.08 9.37 -30.25
N GLY A 14 1.22 10.68 -30.52
CA GLY A 14 1.68 11.66 -29.54
C GLY A 14 0.74 11.76 -28.33
N LEU A 15 -0.58 11.73 -28.55
CA LEU A 15 -1.57 11.78 -27.49
C LEU A 15 -1.52 10.53 -26.60
N ASN A 16 -1.27 9.34 -27.17
CA ASN A 16 -1.12 8.11 -26.41
C ASN A 16 0.14 8.12 -25.52
N ILE A 17 1.28 8.60 -26.04
CA ILE A 17 2.52 8.72 -25.27
C ILE A 17 2.35 9.68 -24.09
N TRP A 18 1.71 10.82 -24.32
CA TRP A 18 1.45 11.80 -23.26
C TRP A 18 0.51 11.27 -22.17
N GLN A 19 -0.51 10.49 -22.56
CA GLN A 19 -1.42 9.87 -21.58
C GLN A 19 -0.69 8.82 -20.72
N MET A 20 0.17 7.99 -21.30
CA MET A 20 0.92 6.97 -20.55
C MET A 20 1.83 7.60 -19.49
N ASP A 21 2.52 8.69 -19.82
CA ASP A 21 3.41 9.38 -18.89
C ASP A 21 2.65 9.93 -17.67
N ARG A 22 1.48 10.55 -17.91
CA ARG A 22 0.64 11.07 -16.83
C ARG A 22 0.00 9.97 -15.97
N ILE A 23 -0.25 8.79 -16.54
CA ILE A 23 -0.73 7.62 -15.78
C ILE A 23 0.38 7.09 -14.87
N ARG A 24 1.62 6.98 -15.37
CA ARG A 24 2.77 6.55 -14.58
C ARG A 24 2.98 7.43 -13.35
N ASP A 25 2.89 8.75 -13.51
CA ASP A 25 3.03 9.69 -12.39
C ASP A 25 1.92 9.53 -11.34
N LEU A 26 0.70 9.17 -11.76
CA LEU A 26 -0.42 8.93 -10.86
C LEU A 26 -0.33 7.57 -10.16
N GLU A 27 0.16 6.54 -10.84
CA GLU A 27 0.42 5.23 -10.24
C GLU A 27 1.53 5.29 -9.19
N GLU A 28 2.61 6.03 -9.46
CA GLU A 28 3.69 6.23 -8.49
C GLU A 28 3.19 6.96 -7.23
N LYS A 29 2.27 7.90 -7.42
CA LYS A 29 1.66 8.68 -6.32
C LYS A 29 0.37 8.07 -5.78
N ARG A 30 0.07 6.79 -6.05
CA ARG A 30 -1.20 6.20 -5.61
C ARG A 30 -1.35 6.44 -4.09
N PRO A 31 -2.36 7.20 -3.65
CA PRO A 31 -2.55 7.43 -2.24
C PRO A 31 -2.93 6.09 -1.62
N MET A 32 -2.09 5.57 -0.72
CA MET A 32 -2.51 4.47 0.13
C MET A 32 -3.50 5.02 1.16
N VAL A 33 -4.72 4.51 1.18
CA VAL A 33 -5.69 4.84 2.24
C VAL A 33 -5.21 4.13 3.50
N VAL A 34 -4.50 4.85 4.37
CA VAL A 34 -4.17 4.37 5.71
C VAL A 34 -5.31 4.76 6.63
N TYR A 35 -6.12 3.78 7.04
CA TYR A 35 -7.07 3.98 8.13
C TYR A 35 -6.27 4.13 9.42
N LYS A 36 -6.11 5.38 9.87
CA LYS A 36 -5.61 5.68 11.20
C LYS A 36 -6.74 5.39 12.19
N ALA A 37 -6.79 4.15 12.69
CA ALA A 37 -7.61 3.85 13.84
C ALA A 37 -6.97 4.53 15.06
N ASP A 38 -7.70 5.46 15.69
CA ASP A 38 -7.26 6.17 16.89
C ASP A 38 -7.41 5.23 18.09
N ASN A 39 -6.44 4.33 18.23
CA ASN A 39 -6.39 3.33 19.30
C ASN A 39 -5.70 3.87 20.56
N ALA A 40 -5.47 5.19 20.65
CA ALA A 40 -4.80 5.80 21.77
C ALA A 40 -5.63 5.59 23.05
N GLY A 41 -5.26 4.57 23.84
CA GLY A 41 -5.94 4.18 25.08
C GLY A 41 -6.80 2.91 24.99
N ALA A 42 -6.84 2.22 23.85
CA ALA A 42 -7.50 0.92 23.73
C ALA A 42 -6.47 -0.21 23.81
N GLU A 43 -6.57 -1.08 24.82
CA GLU A 43 -5.74 -2.27 24.94
C GLU A 43 -6.15 -3.30 23.87
N ILE A 44 -5.23 -3.66 22.98
CA ILE A 44 -5.48 -4.66 21.94
C ILE A 44 -4.97 -6.00 22.46
N PHE A 45 -5.88 -6.92 22.77
CA PHE A 45 -5.53 -8.26 23.22
C PHE A 45 -5.91 -9.30 22.15
N GLY A 46 -4.93 -10.05 21.64
CA GLY A 46 -5.28 -11.13 20.73
C GLY A 46 -4.11 -11.97 20.24
N LYS A 47 -4.46 -13.02 19.49
CA LYS A 47 -3.50 -13.97 18.92
C LYS A 47 -2.94 -13.45 17.59
N VAL A 48 -1.62 -13.48 17.46
CA VAL A 48 -0.95 -13.12 16.21
C VAL A 48 -1.14 -14.23 15.17
N LEU A 49 -1.73 -13.87 14.02
CA LEU A 49 -2.00 -14.78 12.91
C LEU A 49 -0.94 -14.70 11.82
N GLU A 50 -0.45 -13.50 11.54
CA GLU A 50 0.49 -13.26 10.44
C GLU A 50 1.46 -12.13 10.79
N LYS A 51 2.62 -12.17 10.15
CA LYS A 51 3.66 -11.15 10.23
C LYS A 51 4.01 -10.70 8.82
N GLY A 52 3.82 -9.42 8.55
CA GLY A 52 4.09 -8.81 7.25
C GLY A 52 5.23 -7.80 7.31
N ARG A 53 5.88 -7.58 6.17
CA ARG A 53 6.82 -6.47 5.99
C ARG A 53 6.51 -5.76 4.68
N HIS A 54 6.14 -4.49 4.80
CA HIS A 54 5.89 -3.61 3.67
C HIS A 54 6.95 -2.51 3.64
N GLY A 55 8.03 -2.76 2.89
CA GLY A 55 9.19 -1.86 2.83
C GLY A 55 9.90 -1.72 4.18
N LYS A 56 9.75 -0.55 4.80
CA LYS A 56 10.33 -0.20 6.12
C LYS A 56 9.36 -0.43 7.29
N LEU A 57 8.11 -0.78 7.02
CA LEU A 57 7.07 -0.98 8.02
C LEU A 57 6.97 -2.47 8.39
N TYR A 58 6.93 -2.75 9.68
CA TYR A 58 6.70 -4.08 10.24
C TYR A 58 5.24 -4.18 10.66
N THR A 59 4.53 -5.23 10.23
CA THR A 59 3.11 -5.41 10.52
C THR A 59 2.80 -6.73 11.21
N LEU A 60 1.87 -6.71 12.16
CA LEU A 60 1.30 -7.89 12.81
C LEU A 60 -0.20 -7.95 12.52
N THR A 61 -0.68 -9.10 12.07
CA THR A 61 -2.12 -9.36 11.94
C THR A 61 -2.60 -10.05 13.20
N ILE A 62 -3.46 -9.37 13.96
CA ILE A 62 -4.06 -9.87 15.20
C ILE A 62 -5.47 -10.34 14.92
N ARG A 63 -5.80 -11.54 15.38
CA ARG A 63 -7.15 -12.11 15.26
C ARG A 63 -8.18 -11.17 15.88
N ASP A 64 -9.31 -10.97 15.21
CA ASP A 64 -10.45 -10.12 15.62
C ASP A 64 -10.20 -8.60 15.64
N TYR A 65 -8.96 -8.14 15.41
CA TYR A 65 -8.62 -6.70 15.39
C TYR A 65 -8.13 -6.20 14.03
N GLY A 66 -7.28 -6.95 13.33
CA GLY A 66 -6.73 -6.55 12.02
C GLY A 66 -5.20 -6.36 12.02
N VAL A 67 -4.70 -5.49 11.13
CA VAL A 67 -3.26 -5.33 10.85
C VAL A 67 -2.71 -4.10 11.56
N PHE A 68 -1.66 -4.29 12.36
CA PHE A 68 -1.03 -3.24 13.15
C PHE A 68 0.41 -3.03 12.71
N VAL A 69 0.81 -1.76 12.57
CA VAL A 69 2.22 -1.40 12.37
C VAL A 69 2.90 -1.35 13.74
N VAL A 70 3.98 -2.10 13.90
CA VAL A 70 4.75 -2.19 15.15
C VAL A 70 6.20 -1.79 14.94
N THR A 71 6.94 -1.57 16.04
CA THR A 71 8.38 -1.35 15.95
C THR A 71 9.10 -2.64 15.52
N LYS A 72 10.32 -2.49 14.99
CA LYS A 72 11.16 -3.64 14.62
C LYS A 72 11.41 -4.57 15.82
N GLU A 73 11.65 -3.99 16.99
CA GLU A 73 11.93 -4.73 18.23
C GLU A 73 10.75 -5.59 18.66
N GLN A 74 9.53 -5.03 18.63
CA GLN A 74 8.31 -5.77 18.90
C GLN A 74 8.09 -6.87 17.85
N TYR A 75 8.29 -6.54 16.57
CA TYR A 75 8.17 -7.51 15.48
C TYR A 75 9.13 -8.69 15.68
N GLU A 76 10.39 -8.48 16.07
CA GLU A 76 11.34 -9.57 16.26
C GLU A 76 11.03 -10.42 17.51
N LYS A 77 10.51 -9.78 18.57
CA LYS A 77 10.17 -10.46 19.83
C LYS A 77 8.93 -11.35 19.70
N ILE A 78 7.91 -10.88 19.00
CA ILE A 78 6.59 -11.53 18.92
C ILE A 78 6.58 -12.63 17.85
N ARG A 79 6.12 -13.83 18.19
CA ARG A 79 6.02 -14.98 17.29
C ARG A 79 4.59 -15.18 16.78
N LEU A 80 4.48 -15.94 15.69
CA LEU A 80 3.17 -16.37 15.18
C LEU A 80 2.49 -17.26 16.23
N GLY A 81 1.24 -16.95 16.53
CA GLY A 81 0.45 -17.64 17.53
C GLY A 81 0.62 -17.15 18.96
N ASP A 82 1.49 -16.17 19.23
CA ASP A 82 1.58 -15.54 20.54
C ASP A 82 0.32 -14.73 20.82
N GLU A 83 -0.11 -14.73 22.09
CA GLU A 83 -1.07 -13.76 22.60
C GLU A 83 -0.32 -12.48 22.98
N VAL A 84 -0.74 -11.36 22.41
CA VAL A 84 -0.11 -10.06 22.63
C VAL A 84 -1.10 -9.06 23.15
N MET A 85 -0.59 -8.16 24.00
CA MET A 85 -1.28 -6.96 24.44
C MET A 85 -0.49 -5.76 23.90
N LEU A 86 -1.11 -4.98 23.02
CA LEU A 86 -0.52 -3.79 22.38
C LEU A 86 -1.22 -2.51 22.80
#